data_AF-A0A401H5I6-F1
#
_entry.id   AF-A0A401H5I6-F1
#
_cell.length_a   1.000
_cell.length_b   1.000
_cell.length_c   1.000
_cell.angle_alpha   90.00
_cell.angle_beta   90.00
_cell.angle_gamma   90.00
#
_symmetry.space_group_name_H-M   'P 1'
#
loop_
_entity.id
_entity.type
_entity.pdbx_description
1 polymer ?
#
loop_
_entity_poly.entity_id
_entity_poly.type
_entity_poly.pdbx_seq_one_letter_code
_entity_poly.pdbx_strand_id
1 'polypeptide(L)'
;MTNIFVTLSKMRLASQSQYFAKLFEQENAQGGSSSQGSEEVFTREIVDGCPVYEVLNLSVLDMERLLGALDDGLALSVVPPSFEVIVSILRAASTLSISSATAYAKHQLRKAWPSDLDKLNCGETDPKRVTELITIAKHYNVPEVLKRAFYELLRSKQFWLHMKNDRNDVHPGDKDFIRLLVARDEMQSAWIRTMKSPPFSHNLQLQHSDDADIVKRCQTAWENNQQQWIEVVVQSDIFEEGRFDPFTGLDAIVDVDWAAIGYCSRCVGARKKTLTGLKATWWKNLDPWLKLEGRRLVWTLEV
;
A
#
# COMPACT_ATOMS: atom_id res chain seq x y z
N MET A 1 -6.95 5.48 -35.48
CA MET A 1 -5.92 5.29 -34.45
C MET A 1 -4.64 5.88 -35.02
N THR A 2 -3.99 6.78 -34.30
CA THR A 2 -2.73 7.40 -34.77
C THR A 2 -1.59 6.52 -34.30
N ASN A 3 -0.83 5.94 -35.21
CA ASN A 3 0.38 5.19 -34.88
C ASN A 3 1.47 6.19 -34.48
N ILE A 4 2.14 5.93 -33.36
CA ILE A 4 3.24 6.76 -32.86
C ILE A 4 4.52 5.95 -33.00
N PHE A 5 5.49 6.50 -33.72
CA PHE A 5 6.79 5.88 -33.96
C PHE A 5 7.84 6.50 -33.06
N VAL A 6 8.65 5.66 -32.40
CA VAL A 6 9.75 6.11 -31.52
C VAL A 6 11.05 5.46 -32.00
N THR A 7 12.01 6.29 -32.39
CA THR A 7 13.31 5.83 -32.91
C THR A 7 14.28 5.60 -31.76
N LEU A 8 14.78 4.38 -31.62
CA LEU A 8 15.68 3.97 -30.54
C LEU A 8 16.86 3.15 -31.06
N SER A 9 18.00 3.21 -30.38
CA SER A 9 19.18 2.42 -30.74
C SER A 9 18.98 0.94 -30.40
N LYS A 10 19.10 0.07 -31.42
CA LYS A 10 19.03 -1.40 -31.30
C LYS A 10 19.99 -1.94 -30.24
N MET A 11 21.23 -1.44 -30.23
CA MET A 11 22.27 -1.86 -29.29
C MET A 11 21.91 -1.49 -27.85
N ARG A 12 21.41 -0.26 -27.63
CA ARG A 12 20.99 0.19 -26.29
C ARG A 12 19.82 -0.64 -25.78
N LEU A 13 18.79 -0.87 -26.61
CA LEU A 13 17.64 -1.70 -26.25
C LEU A 13 18.04 -3.14 -25.93
N ALA A 14 18.87 -3.77 -26.77
CA ALA A 14 19.36 -5.14 -26.53
C ALA A 14 20.12 -5.25 -25.20
N SER A 15 20.92 -4.24 -24.86
CA SER A 15 21.72 -4.24 -23.62
C SER A 15 20.87 -4.10 -22.34
N GLN A 16 19.68 -3.50 -22.44
CA GLN A 16 18.83 -3.17 -21.28
C GLN A 16 17.59 -4.06 -21.16
N SER A 17 17.14 -4.66 -22.26
CA SER A 17 15.90 -5.42 -22.37
C SER A 17 16.16 -6.83 -22.88
N GLN A 18 15.84 -7.84 -22.06
CA GLN A 18 15.89 -9.23 -22.49
C GLN A 18 14.89 -9.53 -23.62
N TYR A 19 13.77 -8.80 -23.66
CA TYR A 19 12.78 -8.91 -24.72
C TYR A 19 13.39 -8.51 -26.07
N PHE A 20 14.01 -7.33 -26.15
CA PHE A 20 14.63 -6.86 -27.39
C PHE A 20 15.88 -7.65 -27.77
N ALA A 21 16.69 -8.09 -26.80
CA ALA A 21 17.82 -8.98 -27.10
C ALA A 21 17.38 -10.24 -27.85
N LYS A 22 16.36 -10.95 -27.33
CA LYS A 22 15.79 -12.15 -27.97
C LYS A 22 15.16 -11.84 -29.32
N LEU A 23 14.41 -10.73 -29.41
CA LEU A 23 13.77 -10.31 -30.66
C LEU A 23 14.79 -10.10 -31.79
N PHE A 24 15.93 -9.47 -31.46
CA PHE A 24 16.98 -9.18 -32.43
C PHE A 24 17.87 -10.39 -32.76
N GLU A 25 18.08 -11.31 -31.81
CA GLU A 25 18.76 -12.58 -32.06
C GLU A 25 17.98 -13.46 -33.04
N GLN A 26 16.65 -13.55 -32.88
CA GLN A 26 15.77 -14.31 -33.77
C GLN A 26 15.78 -13.76 -35.20
N GLU A 27 15.81 -12.43 -35.35
CA GLU A 27 15.93 -11.79 -36.65
C GLU A 27 17.24 -12.13 -37.36
N ASN A 28 18.36 -12.09 -36.64
CA ASN A 28 19.67 -12.45 -37.20
C ASN A 28 19.72 -13.93 -37.61
N ALA A 29 19.06 -14.82 -36.87
CA ALA A 29 18.98 -16.23 -37.19
C ALA A 29 18.13 -16.52 -38.46
N GLN A 30 17.07 -15.75 -38.69
CA GLN A 30 16.20 -15.91 -39.87
C GLN A 30 16.79 -15.28 -41.14
N GLY A 31 17.57 -14.20 -41.01
CA GLY A 31 18.22 -13.53 -42.14
C GLY A 31 19.36 -14.31 -42.82
N GLY A 32 19.83 -15.41 -42.21
CA GLY A 32 20.96 -16.21 -42.71
C GLY A 32 20.60 -17.46 -43.53
N SER A 33 19.33 -17.88 -43.54
CA SER A 33 18.88 -19.11 -44.23
C SER A 33 17.97 -18.78 -45.41
N SER A 34 18.51 -18.12 -46.43
CA SER A 34 17.89 -18.01 -47.74
C SER A 34 18.07 -19.33 -48.53
N SER A 35 17.41 -20.39 -48.09
CA SER A 35 17.28 -21.65 -48.83
C SER A 35 15.81 -22.05 -48.89
N GLN A 36 15.16 -21.58 -49.97
CA GLN A 36 14.00 -22.13 -50.68
C GLN A 36 12.98 -22.97 -49.88
N GLY A 37 11.80 -22.40 -49.62
CA GLY A 37 10.60 -23.20 -49.35
C GLY A 37 9.47 -22.47 -48.63
N SER A 38 8.44 -22.12 -49.39
CA SER A 38 7.07 -21.70 -49.00
C SER A 38 6.90 -20.35 -48.25
N GLU A 39 6.21 -19.47 -48.95
CA GLU A 39 5.87 -18.08 -48.64
C GLU A 39 4.81 -17.94 -47.52
N GLU A 40 5.22 -17.37 -46.39
CA GLU A 40 4.49 -16.25 -45.79
C GLU A 40 5.52 -15.16 -45.51
N VAL A 41 5.74 -14.30 -46.51
CA VAL A 41 6.63 -13.16 -46.38
C VAL A 41 5.94 -12.14 -45.48
N PHE A 42 6.23 -12.19 -44.17
CA PHE A 42 5.97 -11.07 -43.28
C PHE A 42 6.82 -9.88 -43.75
N THR A 43 6.26 -9.07 -44.65
CA THR A 43 6.84 -7.80 -45.05
C THR A 43 6.84 -6.90 -43.82
N ARG A 44 7.99 -6.80 -43.14
CA ARG A 44 8.16 -5.85 -42.04
C ARG A 44 8.00 -4.45 -42.58
N GLU A 45 7.15 -3.67 -41.93
CA GLU A 45 7.01 -2.25 -42.20
C GLU A 45 8.35 -1.56 -41.92
N ILE A 46 8.84 -0.78 -42.90
CA ILE A 46 10.04 0.03 -42.78
C ILE A 46 9.59 1.48 -42.83
N VAL A 47 9.92 2.25 -41.80
CA VAL A 47 9.63 3.68 -41.72
C VAL A 47 10.95 4.40 -41.54
N ASP A 48 11.24 5.37 -42.42
CA ASP A 48 12.49 6.13 -42.46
C ASP A 48 13.77 5.26 -42.46
N GLY A 49 13.71 4.14 -43.18
CA GLY A 49 14.82 3.18 -43.28
C GLY A 49 15.05 2.35 -42.02
N CYS A 50 14.18 2.44 -41.02
CA CYS A 50 14.23 1.66 -39.79
C CYS A 50 13.14 0.57 -39.77
N PRO A 51 13.46 -0.67 -39.37
CA PRO A 51 12.45 -1.70 -39.18
C PRO A 51 11.52 -1.32 -38.02
N VAL A 52 10.21 -1.42 -38.25
CA VAL A 52 9.20 -1.18 -37.22
C VAL A 52 8.95 -2.47 -36.44
N TYR A 53 8.95 -2.37 -35.11
CA TYR A 53 8.59 -3.46 -34.21
C TYR A 53 7.32 -3.10 -33.44
N GLU A 54 6.29 -3.92 -33.57
CA GLU A 54 5.05 -3.76 -32.81
C GLU A 54 5.21 -4.37 -31.41
N VAL A 55 4.94 -3.56 -30.38
CA VAL A 55 4.92 -4.02 -28.99
C VAL A 55 3.47 -4.03 -28.51
N LEU A 56 2.94 -5.23 -28.29
CA LEU A 56 1.58 -5.41 -27.80
C LEU A 56 1.47 -5.10 -26.30
N ASN A 57 0.28 -4.69 -25.87
CA ASN A 57 -0.07 -4.44 -24.46
C ASN A 57 0.76 -3.32 -23.79
N LEU A 58 1.24 -2.37 -24.57
CA LEU A 58 1.96 -1.20 -24.06
C LEU A 58 1.32 0.07 -24.59
N SER A 59 0.96 1.00 -23.70
CA SER A 59 0.49 2.32 -24.13
C SER A 59 1.68 3.21 -24.50
N VAL A 60 1.46 4.15 -25.41
CA VAL A 60 2.49 5.13 -25.79
C VAL A 60 2.97 5.92 -24.57
N LEU A 61 2.04 6.33 -23.70
CA LEU A 61 2.37 7.06 -22.49
C LEU A 61 3.26 6.26 -21.53
N ASP A 62 3.03 4.95 -21.40
CA ASP A 62 3.87 4.08 -20.58
C ASP A 62 5.29 3.99 -21.15
N MET A 63 5.40 3.89 -22.48
CA MET A 63 6.68 3.86 -23.19
C MET A 63 7.44 5.18 -23.04
N GLU A 64 6.79 6.33 -23.25
CA GLU A 64 7.40 7.66 -23.09
C GLU A 64 7.96 7.86 -21.67
N ARG A 65 7.18 7.49 -20.65
CA ARG A 65 7.60 7.60 -19.24
C ARG A 65 8.77 6.69 -18.91
N LEU A 66 8.80 5.48 -19.47
CA LEU A 66 9.93 4.58 -19.32
C LEU A 66 11.20 5.15 -19.98
N LEU A 67 11.09 5.66 -21.21
CA LEU A 67 12.23 6.24 -21.92
C LEU A 67 12.78 7.46 -21.18
N GLY A 68 11.91 8.36 -20.74
CA GLY A 68 12.30 9.48 -19.88
C GLY A 68 13.00 9.01 -18.60
N ALA A 69 12.53 7.91 -17.99
CA ALA A 69 13.20 7.36 -16.81
C ALA A 69 14.58 6.74 -17.10
N LEU A 70 14.80 6.20 -18.30
CA LEU A 70 16.07 5.63 -18.72
C LEU A 70 17.08 6.69 -19.16
N ASP A 71 16.61 7.84 -19.65
CA ASP A 71 17.44 8.97 -20.03
C ASP A 71 17.79 9.86 -18.81
N ASP A 72 16.80 10.17 -17.97
CA ASP A 72 16.92 11.11 -16.85
C ASP A 72 17.02 10.43 -15.48
N GLY A 73 17.62 9.23 -15.40
CA GLY A 73 17.64 8.41 -14.19
C GLY A 73 18.12 9.14 -12.92
N LEU A 74 19.01 10.13 -13.06
CA LEU A 74 19.46 10.99 -11.96
C LEU A 74 18.38 11.96 -11.48
N ALA A 75 17.60 12.58 -12.37
CA ALA A 75 16.55 13.54 -12.00
C ALA A 75 15.46 12.88 -11.14
N LEU A 76 15.10 11.64 -11.49
CA LEU A 76 14.11 10.83 -10.75
C LEU A 76 14.57 10.44 -9.33
N SER A 77 15.87 10.48 -9.05
CA SER A 77 16.40 10.24 -7.71
C SER A 77 16.25 11.47 -6.79
N VAL A 78 16.24 12.68 -7.37
CA VAL A 78 16.14 13.95 -6.64
C VAL A 78 14.68 14.28 -6.35
N VAL A 79 13.81 14.19 -7.36
CA VAL A 79 12.38 14.46 -7.22
C VAL A 79 11.62 13.15 -7.44
N PRO A 80 10.95 12.61 -6.40
CA PRO A 80 10.23 11.36 -6.55
C PRO A 80 9.07 11.53 -7.55
N PRO A 81 8.92 10.62 -8.53
CA PRO A 81 7.86 10.70 -9.53
C PRO A 81 6.47 10.52 -8.91
N SER A 82 5.44 11.00 -9.61
CA SER A 82 4.05 10.72 -9.23
C SER A 82 3.73 9.23 -9.33
N PHE A 83 2.65 8.79 -8.70
CA PHE A 83 2.23 7.40 -8.74
C PHE A 83 1.94 6.92 -10.16
N GLU A 84 1.27 7.74 -10.96
CA GLU A 84 0.92 7.45 -12.34
C GLU A 84 2.18 7.20 -13.18
N VAL A 85 3.24 7.98 -12.94
CA VAL A 85 4.54 7.81 -13.60
C VAL A 85 5.20 6.50 -13.15
N ILE A 86 5.22 6.21 -11.84
CA ILE A 86 5.80 4.96 -11.31
C ILE A 86 5.09 3.73 -11.90
N VAL A 87 3.75 3.77 -11.93
CA VAL A 87 2.93 2.69 -12.49
C VAL A 87 3.20 2.48 -13.97
N SER A 88 3.27 3.56 -14.74
CA SER A 88 3.61 3.50 -16.17
C SER A 88 4.98 2.88 -16.42
N ILE A 89 6.00 3.33 -15.66
CA ILE A 89 7.34 2.75 -15.74
C ILE A 89 7.30 1.26 -15.40
N LEU A 90 6.56 0.87 -14.34
CA LEU A 90 6.45 -0.53 -13.94
C LEU A 90 5.79 -1.40 -15.03
N ARG A 91 4.71 -0.93 -15.64
CA ARG A 91 4.02 -1.61 -16.74
C ARG A 91 4.97 -1.81 -17.92
N ALA A 92 5.54 -0.72 -18.42
CA ALA A 92 6.45 -0.74 -19.56
C ALA A 92 7.70 -1.59 -19.31
N ALA A 93 8.37 -1.38 -18.18
CA ALA A 93 9.59 -2.10 -17.85
C ALA A 93 9.33 -3.60 -17.69
N SER A 94 8.20 -3.99 -17.12
CA SER A 94 7.85 -5.41 -16.98
C SER A 94 7.51 -6.05 -18.33
N THR A 95 6.71 -5.37 -19.17
CA THR A 95 6.39 -5.84 -20.53
C THR A 95 7.65 -6.03 -21.37
N LEU A 96 8.58 -5.06 -21.29
CA LEU A 96 9.83 -5.08 -22.04
C LEU A 96 10.96 -5.83 -21.32
N SER A 97 10.71 -6.48 -20.19
CA SER A 97 11.72 -7.21 -19.42
C SER A 97 12.99 -6.40 -19.09
N ILE A 98 12.81 -5.13 -18.70
CA ILE A 98 13.88 -4.24 -18.22
C ILE A 98 13.95 -4.33 -16.70
N SER A 99 14.87 -5.14 -16.20
CA SER A 99 14.96 -5.51 -14.78
C SER A 99 15.30 -4.32 -13.87
N SER A 100 16.20 -3.43 -14.30
CA SER A 100 16.62 -2.24 -13.54
C SER A 100 15.45 -1.27 -13.30
N ALA A 101 14.72 -0.93 -14.36
CA ALA A 101 13.55 -0.05 -14.28
C ALA A 101 12.40 -0.69 -13.49
N THR A 102 12.20 -2.01 -13.64
CA THR A 102 11.23 -2.76 -12.84
C THR A 102 11.58 -2.71 -11.35
N ALA A 103 12.84 -2.98 -10.99
CA ALA A 103 13.31 -2.94 -9.61
C ALA A 103 13.17 -1.52 -9.01
N TYR A 104 13.52 -0.50 -9.79
CA TYR A 104 13.34 0.90 -9.42
C TYR A 104 11.87 1.24 -9.13
N ALA A 105 10.94 0.93 -10.05
CA ALA A 105 9.54 1.27 -9.88
C ALA A 105 8.92 0.53 -8.67
N LYS A 106 9.27 -0.75 -8.47
CA LYS A 106 8.87 -1.51 -7.26
C LYS A 106 9.41 -0.88 -5.98
N HIS A 107 10.67 -0.44 -5.98
CA HIS A 107 11.25 0.26 -4.83
C HIS A 107 10.49 1.56 -4.52
N GLN A 108 10.17 2.36 -5.54
CA GLN A 108 9.40 3.60 -5.35
C GLN A 108 7.99 3.32 -4.82
N LEU A 109 7.30 2.29 -5.31
CA LEU A 109 6.00 1.89 -4.76
C LEU A 109 6.09 1.54 -3.27
N ARG A 110 7.09 0.73 -2.87
CA ARG A 110 7.31 0.37 -1.46
C ARG A 110 7.63 1.57 -0.59
N LYS A 111 8.40 2.53 -1.11
CA LYS A 111 8.73 3.77 -0.42
C LYS A 111 7.50 4.67 -0.23
N ALA A 112 6.65 4.79 -1.26
CA ALA A 112 5.43 5.59 -1.21
C ALA A 112 4.31 4.93 -0.37
N TRP A 113 4.33 3.60 -0.24
CA TRP A 113 3.30 2.81 0.46
C TRP A 113 3.92 1.89 1.50
N PRO A 114 4.53 2.45 2.56
CA PRO A 114 5.15 1.65 3.60
C PRO A 114 4.11 0.84 4.37
N SER A 115 4.49 -0.37 4.79
CA SER A 115 3.68 -1.24 5.64
C SER A 115 3.89 -0.97 7.14
N ASP A 116 4.74 -0.01 7.48
CA ASP A 116 5.02 0.37 8.86
C ASP A 116 3.85 1.15 9.47
N LEU A 117 3.45 0.76 10.69
CA LEU A 117 2.36 1.38 11.44
C LEU A 117 2.63 2.86 11.75
N ASP A 118 3.89 3.24 11.96
CA ASP A 118 4.26 4.61 12.29
C ASP A 118 4.24 5.55 11.07
N LYS A 119 4.12 4.97 9.86
CA LYS A 119 4.05 5.71 8.59
C LYS A 119 2.63 5.72 8.01
N LEU A 120 1.63 5.40 8.83
CA LEU A 120 0.24 5.59 8.43
C LEU A 120 -0.04 7.10 8.36
N ASN A 121 0.08 7.68 7.17
CA ASN A 121 -0.34 9.06 6.94
C ASN A 121 -1.85 9.18 7.18
N CYS A 122 -2.29 10.20 7.92
CA CYS A 122 -3.70 10.51 8.19
C CYS A 122 -4.43 11.15 7.00
N GLY A 123 -3.74 11.46 5.89
CA GLY A 123 -4.34 12.06 4.70
C GLY A 123 -5.37 11.14 4.05
N GLU A 124 -6.44 11.73 3.50
CA GLU A 124 -7.42 10.98 2.71
C GLU A 124 -6.80 10.60 1.35
N THR A 125 -6.85 9.32 1.01
CA THR A 125 -6.38 8.83 -0.28
C THR A 125 -7.55 8.53 -1.20
N ASP A 126 -7.45 8.92 -2.47
CA ASP A 126 -8.43 8.59 -3.50
C ASP A 126 -8.62 7.06 -3.64
N PRO A 127 -9.83 6.52 -3.36
CA PRO A 127 -10.13 5.10 -3.46
C PRO A 127 -9.85 4.48 -4.83
N LYS A 128 -9.97 5.25 -5.92
CA LYS A 128 -9.67 4.76 -7.28
C LYS A 128 -8.20 4.41 -7.40
N ARG A 129 -7.34 5.34 -7.03
CA ARG A 129 -5.89 5.17 -7.02
C ARG A 129 -5.45 4.00 -6.12
N VAL A 130 -6.07 3.81 -4.96
CA VAL A 130 -5.76 2.68 -4.06
C VAL A 130 -6.17 1.34 -4.67
N THR A 131 -7.33 1.29 -5.33
CA THR A 131 -7.81 0.09 -6.04
C THR A 131 -6.89 -0.28 -7.21
N GLU A 132 -6.43 0.72 -7.96
CA GLU A 132 -5.43 0.53 -9.01
C GLU A 132 -4.12 -0.02 -8.44
N LEU A 133 -3.63 0.55 -7.33
CA LEU A 133 -2.45 0.06 -6.64
C LEU A 133 -2.57 -1.41 -6.22
N ILE A 134 -3.70 -1.83 -5.65
CA ILE A 134 -3.93 -3.24 -5.29
C ILE A 134 -3.82 -4.13 -6.52
N THR A 135 -4.41 -3.71 -7.64
CA THR A 135 -4.38 -4.45 -8.91
C THR A 135 -2.95 -4.60 -9.41
N ILE A 136 -2.20 -3.49 -9.44
CA ILE A 136 -0.80 -3.45 -9.89
C ILE A 136 0.11 -4.26 -8.97
N ALA A 137 -0.03 -4.10 -7.66
CA ALA A 137 0.77 -4.82 -6.68
C ALA A 137 0.56 -6.34 -6.78
N LYS A 138 -0.66 -6.78 -7.07
CA LYS A 138 -0.95 -8.20 -7.34
C LYS A 138 -0.35 -8.66 -8.67
N HIS A 139 -0.55 -7.88 -9.74
CA HIS A 139 -0.10 -8.25 -11.08
C HIS A 139 1.43 -8.31 -11.20
N TYR A 140 2.13 -7.32 -10.63
CA TYR A 140 3.59 -7.22 -10.68
C TYR A 140 4.29 -7.79 -9.45
N ASN A 141 3.57 -8.49 -8.57
CA ASN A 141 4.11 -9.14 -7.39
C ASN A 141 4.93 -8.19 -6.48
N VAL A 142 4.22 -7.22 -5.91
CA VAL A 142 4.70 -6.26 -4.90
C VAL A 142 3.82 -6.40 -3.65
N PRO A 143 3.84 -7.55 -2.95
CA PRO A 143 2.91 -7.82 -1.86
C PRO A 143 3.09 -6.89 -0.65
N GLU A 144 4.25 -6.26 -0.50
CA GLU A 144 4.59 -5.45 0.68
C GLU A 144 3.72 -4.19 0.82
N VAL A 145 3.18 -3.67 -0.28
CA VAL A 145 2.30 -2.49 -0.28
C VAL A 145 0.83 -2.84 -0.06
N LEU A 146 0.45 -4.12 -0.20
CA LEU A 146 -0.96 -4.54 -0.17
C LEU A 146 -1.63 -4.28 1.17
N LYS A 147 -0.93 -4.53 2.28
CA LYS A 147 -1.47 -4.33 3.63
C LYS A 147 -1.94 -2.90 3.84
N ARG A 148 -1.06 -1.94 3.53
CA ARG A 148 -1.36 -0.50 3.61
C ARG A 148 -2.49 -0.13 2.64
N ALA A 149 -2.42 -0.59 1.39
CA ALA A 149 -3.45 -0.28 0.39
C ALA A 149 -4.85 -0.79 0.79
N PHE A 150 -4.96 -2.02 1.27
CA PHE A 150 -6.23 -2.55 1.77
C PHE A 150 -6.74 -1.76 2.98
N TYR A 151 -5.86 -1.41 3.91
CA TYR A 151 -6.24 -0.61 5.07
C TYR A 151 -6.74 0.80 4.69
N GLU A 152 -6.13 1.46 3.70
CA GLU A 152 -6.64 2.73 3.17
C GLU A 152 -8.08 2.63 2.66
N LEU A 153 -8.43 1.55 1.95
CA LEU A 153 -9.81 1.30 1.55
C LEU A 153 -10.72 0.98 2.74
N LEU A 154 -10.24 0.19 3.71
CA LEU A 154 -11.01 -0.16 4.91
C LEU A 154 -11.47 1.08 5.68
N ARG A 155 -10.56 2.06 5.88
CA ARG A 155 -10.83 3.27 6.66
C ARG A 155 -11.54 4.37 5.86
N SER A 156 -11.55 4.31 4.53
CA SER A 156 -12.14 5.35 3.68
C SER A 156 -13.68 5.33 3.73
N LYS A 157 -14.29 6.34 4.38
CA LYS A 157 -15.75 6.54 4.37
C LYS A 157 -16.27 6.71 2.93
N GLN A 158 -15.54 7.44 2.10
CA GLN A 158 -15.89 7.68 0.71
C GLN A 158 -15.95 6.38 -0.11
N PHE A 159 -14.99 5.48 0.05
CA PHE A 159 -14.99 4.18 -0.63
C PHE A 159 -16.29 3.40 -0.35
N TRP A 160 -16.69 3.31 0.92
CA TRP A 160 -17.89 2.57 1.30
C TRP A 160 -19.19 3.24 0.85
N LEU A 161 -19.22 4.58 0.79
CA LEU A 161 -20.34 5.32 0.22
C LEU A 161 -20.46 5.07 -1.30
N HIS A 162 -19.34 5.07 -2.04
CA HIS A 162 -19.33 4.73 -3.46
C HIS A 162 -19.84 3.30 -3.67
N MET A 163 -19.32 2.31 -2.94
CA MET A 163 -19.78 0.91 -3.07
C MET A 163 -21.28 0.71 -2.78
N LYS A 164 -21.90 1.61 -2.00
CA LYS A 164 -23.34 1.60 -1.72
C LYS A 164 -24.14 2.22 -2.88
N ASN A 165 -23.62 3.27 -3.51
CA ASN A 165 -24.34 4.08 -4.49
C ASN A 165 -24.08 3.64 -5.94
N ASP A 166 -22.84 3.31 -6.29
CA ASP A 166 -22.41 2.89 -7.62
C ASP A 166 -21.24 1.90 -7.54
N ARG A 167 -21.50 0.64 -7.89
CA ARG A 167 -20.50 -0.44 -7.85
C ARG A 167 -19.58 -0.49 -9.07
N ASN A 168 -19.86 0.28 -10.12
CA ASN A 168 -19.16 0.13 -11.39
C ASN A 168 -17.87 0.96 -11.48
N ASP A 169 -17.73 2.01 -10.68
CA ASP A 169 -16.63 2.99 -10.83
C ASP A 169 -15.38 2.62 -10.00
N VAL A 170 -15.54 2.02 -8.81
CA VAL A 170 -14.42 1.69 -7.90
C VAL A 170 -14.56 0.28 -7.32
N HIS A 171 -14.24 -0.75 -8.10
CA HIS A 171 -14.38 -2.15 -7.65
C HIS A 171 -13.05 -2.88 -7.48
N PRO A 172 -12.56 -3.08 -6.23
CA PRO A 172 -11.48 -4.03 -5.98
C PRO A 172 -12.05 -5.44 -6.20
N GLY A 173 -11.87 -5.99 -7.40
CA GLY A 173 -12.59 -7.16 -7.92
C GLY A 173 -12.96 -8.23 -6.88
N ASP A 174 -14.13 -8.87 -7.04
CA ASP A 174 -14.91 -9.61 -6.01
C ASP A 174 -14.16 -10.25 -4.84
N LYS A 175 -13.07 -10.98 -5.11
CA LYS A 175 -12.25 -11.63 -4.07
C LYS A 175 -11.64 -10.62 -3.08
N ASP A 176 -11.19 -9.47 -3.57
CA ASP A 176 -10.60 -8.40 -2.78
C ASP A 176 -11.70 -7.62 -2.02
N PHE A 177 -12.87 -7.42 -2.63
CA PHE A 177 -14.03 -6.85 -1.95
C PHE A 177 -14.52 -7.70 -0.78
N ILE A 178 -14.67 -9.02 -0.97
CA ILE A 178 -15.06 -9.94 0.12
C ILE A 178 -14.02 -9.90 1.25
N ARG A 179 -12.72 -9.86 0.90
CA ARG A 179 -11.64 -9.71 1.88
C ARG A 179 -11.78 -8.42 2.69
N LEU A 180 -12.08 -7.29 2.04
CA LEU A 180 -12.32 -6.01 2.71
C LEU A 180 -13.53 -6.08 3.66
N LEU A 181 -14.62 -6.72 3.26
CA LEU A 181 -15.80 -6.88 4.12
C LEU A 181 -15.48 -7.67 5.39
N VAL A 182 -14.82 -8.82 5.25
CA VAL A 182 -14.42 -9.66 6.40
C VAL A 182 -13.46 -8.91 7.31
N ALA A 183 -12.43 -8.28 6.75
CA ALA A 183 -11.46 -7.54 7.56
C ALA A 183 -12.10 -6.34 8.27
N ARG A 184 -13.06 -5.66 7.64
CA ARG A 184 -13.81 -4.58 8.28
C ARG A 184 -14.62 -5.08 9.47
N ASP A 185 -15.34 -6.18 9.30
CA ASP A 185 -16.17 -6.76 10.37
C ASP A 185 -15.32 -7.16 11.58
N GLU A 186 -14.19 -7.85 11.35
CA GLU A 186 -13.23 -8.22 12.39
C GLU A 186 -12.66 -6.99 13.11
N MET A 187 -12.25 -5.99 12.35
CA MET A 187 -11.66 -4.76 12.89
C MET A 187 -12.67 -3.95 13.72
N GLN A 188 -13.93 -3.85 13.26
CA GLN A 188 -15.01 -3.19 13.99
C GLN A 188 -15.41 -3.97 15.24
N SER A 189 -15.45 -5.30 15.16
CA SER A 189 -15.70 -6.16 16.31
C SER A 189 -14.62 -6.02 17.37
N ALA A 190 -13.34 -5.94 16.96
CA ALA A 190 -12.22 -5.67 17.85
C ALA A 190 -12.35 -4.30 18.52
N TRP A 191 -12.66 -3.25 17.76
CA TRP A 191 -12.92 -1.91 18.29
C TRP A 191 -14.02 -1.92 19.36
N ILE A 192 -15.21 -2.41 19.01
CA ILE A 192 -16.36 -2.43 19.92
C ILE A 192 -16.05 -3.24 21.18
N ARG A 193 -15.42 -4.41 21.04
CA ARG A 193 -15.06 -5.26 22.19
C ARG A 193 -14.11 -4.56 23.13
N THR A 194 -13.08 -3.88 22.61
CA THR A 194 -12.08 -3.21 23.44
C THR A 194 -12.59 -1.90 24.03
N MET A 195 -13.43 -1.15 23.33
CA MET A 195 -13.91 0.15 23.83
C MET A 195 -15.02 0.03 24.88
N LYS A 196 -15.70 -1.12 24.99
CA LYS A 196 -16.73 -1.35 26.03
C LYS A 196 -16.22 -1.21 27.47
N SER A 197 -14.94 -1.45 27.70
CA SER A 197 -14.34 -1.36 29.02
C SER A 197 -12.89 -0.88 28.92
N PRO A 198 -12.41 -0.04 29.86
CA PRO A 198 -11.05 0.45 29.84
C PRO A 198 -10.08 -0.73 29.89
N PRO A 199 -9.10 -0.84 28.96
CA PRO A 199 -8.20 -1.99 28.87
C PRO A 199 -7.12 -2.03 29.96
N PHE A 200 -7.35 -1.36 31.10
CA PHE A 200 -6.34 -1.13 32.13
C PHE A 200 -6.74 -1.83 33.44
N SER A 201 -5.83 -2.62 33.99
CA SER A 201 -5.99 -3.20 35.32
C SER A 201 -5.45 -2.25 36.39
N HIS A 202 -6.15 -2.18 37.52
CA HIS A 202 -5.84 -1.34 38.69
C HIS A 202 -4.50 -1.71 39.39
N ASN A 203 -3.76 -2.71 38.89
CA ASN A 203 -2.62 -3.31 39.59
C ASN A 203 -1.32 -2.48 39.52
N LEU A 204 -1.35 -1.27 38.99
CA LEU A 204 -0.21 -0.36 39.09
C LEU A 204 -0.19 0.21 40.51
N GLN A 205 0.58 -0.45 41.39
CA GLN A 205 0.83 0.02 42.76
C GLN A 205 1.19 1.52 42.72
N LEU A 206 0.31 2.36 43.28
CA LEU A 206 0.43 3.83 43.39
C LEU A 206 1.61 4.29 44.27
N GLN A 207 2.49 3.36 44.68
CA GLN A 207 3.44 3.48 45.79
C GLN A 207 4.68 4.36 45.53
N HIS A 208 4.70 5.21 44.50
CA HIS A 208 5.93 5.90 44.08
C HIS A 208 5.77 7.40 43.81
N SER A 209 4.81 8.07 44.44
CA SER A 209 4.77 9.54 44.42
C SER A 209 4.86 10.08 45.85
N ASP A 210 5.81 10.98 46.07
CA ASP A 210 6.00 11.66 47.36
C ASP A 210 4.90 12.71 47.64
N ASP A 211 4.09 13.03 46.63
CA ASP A 211 2.98 13.97 46.70
C ASP A 211 1.66 13.23 47.01
N ALA A 212 1.21 13.35 48.26
CA ALA A 212 -0.01 12.73 48.74
C ALA A 212 -1.27 13.17 47.96
N ASP A 213 -1.31 14.41 47.47
CA ASP A 213 -2.45 14.94 46.72
C ASP A 213 -2.52 14.33 45.31
N ILE A 214 -1.37 14.10 44.67
CA ILE A 214 -1.30 13.38 43.39
C ILE A 214 -1.77 11.93 43.56
N VAL A 215 -1.33 11.24 44.62
CA VAL A 215 -1.76 9.86 44.91
C VAL A 215 -3.27 9.80 45.10
N LYS A 216 -3.82 10.69 45.93
CA LYS A 216 -5.26 10.75 46.22
C LYS A 216 -6.09 11.02 44.96
N ARG A 217 -5.71 12.01 44.14
CA ARG A 217 -6.40 12.31 42.87
C ARG A 217 -6.36 11.13 41.91
N CYS A 218 -5.20 10.49 41.77
CA CYS A 218 -5.07 9.33 40.90
C CYS A 218 -5.89 8.14 41.38
N GLN A 219 -5.98 7.92 42.70
CA GLN A 219 -6.84 6.89 43.28
C GLN A 219 -8.33 7.19 42.98
N THR A 220 -8.78 8.42 43.19
CA THR A 220 -10.15 8.82 42.87
C THR A 220 -10.45 8.68 41.36
N ALA A 221 -9.49 8.99 40.48
CA ALA A 221 -9.64 8.75 39.05
C ALA A 221 -9.79 7.25 38.74
N TRP A 222 -9.05 6.38 39.43
CA TRP A 222 -9.17 4.93 39.29
C TRP A 222 -10.49 4.36 39.79
N GLU A 223 -10.99 4.86 40.93
CA GLU A 223 -12.32 4.50 41.47
C GLU A 223 -13.43 4.86 40.48
N ASN A 224 -13.27 5.96 39.73
CA ASN A 224 -14.20 6.43 38.70
C ASN A 224 -13.82 5.99 37.27
N ASN A 225 -12.85 5.10 37.11
CA ASN A 225 -12.23 4.78 35.81
C ASN A 225 -13.24 4.34 34.74
N GLN A 226 -14.23 3.53 35.11
CA GLN A 226 -15.27 3.07 34.19
C GLN A 226 -16.15 4.21 33.71
N GLN A 227 -16.60 5.07 34.62
CA GLN A 227 -17.46 6.20 34.29
C GLN A 227 -16.72 7.21 33.41
N GLN A 228 -15.50 7.58 33.81
CA GLN A 228 -14.63 8.47 33.02
C GLN A 228 -14.34 7.91 31.63
N TRP A 229 -14.12 6.60 31.51
CA TRP A 229 -13.91 5.95 30.22
C TRP A 229 -15.16 6.04 29.33
N ILE A 230 -16.34 5.79 29.90
CA ILE A 230 -17.61 5.90 29.16
C ILE A 230 -17.79 7.32 28.64
N GLU A 231 -17.62 8.33 29.49
CA GLU A 231 -17.80 9.73 29.14
C GLU A 231 -16.81 10.20 28.07
N VAL A 232 -15.52 9.90 28.26
CA VAL A 232 -14.45 10.44 27.41
C VAL A 232 -14.29 9.65 26.11
N VAL A 233 -14.50 8.33 26.13
CA VAL A 233 -14.27 7.47 24.98
C VAL A 233 -15.59 7.05 24.34
N VAL A 234 -16.48 6.39 25.09
CA VAL A 234 -17.66 5.71 24.51
C VAL A 234 -18.73 6.70 24.06
N GLN A 235 -18.93 7.79 24.80
CA GLN A 235 -19.95 8.81 24.52
C GLN A 235 -19.42 9.98 23.69
N SER A 236 -18.15 9.98 23.30
CA SER A 236 -17.54 11.02 22.47
C SER A 236 -17.45 10.60 21.01
N ASP A 237 -17.11 11.56 20.15
CA ASP A 237 -16.89 11.32 18.72
C ASP A 237 -15.74 10.33 18.46
N ILE A 238 -14.83 10.14 19.43
CA ILE A 238 -13.75 9.17 19.36
C ILE A 238 -14.29 7.76 19.09
N PHE A 239 -15.39 7.37 19.75
CA PHE A 239 -15.98 6.05 19.55
C PHE A 239 -16.54 5.87 18.14
N GLU A 240 -17.27 6.87 17.65
CA GLU A 240 -17.92 6.84 16.34
C GLU A 240 -16.89 6.92 15.21
N GLU A 241 -15.90 7.81 15.31
CA GLU A 241 -14.81 7.90 14.34
C GLU A 241 -13.94 6.64 14.34
N GLY A 242 -13.59 6.14 15.52
CA GLY A 242 -12.82 4.92 15.69
C GLY A 242 -13.54 3.68 15.18
N ARG A 243 -14.88 3.69 15.06
CA ARG A 243 -15.61 2.60 14.41
C ARG A 243 -15.34 2.52 12.91
N PHE A 244 -14.99 3.63 12.26
CA PHE A 244 -14.60 3.65 10.85
C PHE A 244 -13.09 3.49 10.70
N ASP A 245 -12.32 4.17 11.54
CA ASP A 245 -10.86 4.09 11.57
C ASP A 245 -10.34 3.80 12.98
N PRO A 246 -10.27 2.52 13.38
CA PRO A 246 -9.85 2.13 14.73
C PRO A 246 -8.44 2.56 15.10
N PHE A 247 -7.54 2.77 14.14
CA PHE A 247 -6.18 3.21 14.44
C PHE A 247 -6.15 4.70 14.76
N THR A 248 -6.84 5.53 13.98
CA THR A 248 -7.04 6.96 14.30
C THR A 248 -7.81 7.13 15.60
N GLY A 249 -8.82 6.29 15.85
CA GLY A 249 -9.53 6.27 17.13
C GLY A 249 -8.61 5.93 18.32
N LEU A 250 -7.72 4.95 18.19
CA LEU A 250 -6.73 4.64 19.22
C LEU A 250 -5.76 5.81 19.47
N ASP A 251 -5.31 6.49 18.41
CA ASP A 251 -4.44 7.66 18.53
C ASP A 251 -5.16 8.80 19.28
N ALA A 252 -6.43 9.06 18.96
CA ALA A 252 -7.23 10.04 19.68
C ALA A 252 -7.35 9.70 21.19
N ILE A 253 -7.53 8.43 21.57
CA ILE A 253 -7.58 8.00 22.98
C ILE A 253 -6.20 8.17 23.66
N VAL A 254 -5.11 7.90 22.94
CA VAL A 254 -3.74 8.10 23.44
C VAL A 254 -3.45 9.58 23.73
N ASP A 255 -4.05 10.47 22.93
CA ASP A 255 -3.84 11.92 23.02
C ASP A 255 -4.77 12.63 24.00
N VAL A 256 -5.78 11.96 24.56
CA VAL A 256 -6.57 12.47 25.68
C VAL A 256 -5.67 12.90 26.83
N ASP A 257 -5.94 14.08 27.39
CA ASP A 257 -5.26 14.58 28.59
C ASP A 257 -5.77 13.87 29.86
N TRP A 258 -5.31 12.63 30.01
CA TRP A 258 -5.60 11.82 31.19
C TRP A 258 -5.06 12.46 32.48
N ALA A 259 -4.06 13.33 32.41
CA ALA A 259 -3.56 14.03 33.60
C ALA A 259 -4.58 15.06 34.12
N ALA A 260 -5.24 15.79 33.22
CA ALA A 260 -6.35 16.68 33.56
C ALA A 260 -7.54 15.94 34.20
N ILE A 261 -7.74 14.67 33.84
CA ILE A 261 -8.79 13.79 34.41
C ILE A 261 -8.39 13.24 35.81
N GLY A 262 -7.17 13.54 36.27
CA GLY A 262 -6.68 13.22 37.61
C GLY A 262 -5.71 12.05 37.68
N TYR A 263 -5.35 11.42 36.55
CA TYR A 263 -4.34 10.35 36.54
C TYR A 263 -2.93 10.90 36.73
N CYS A 264 -2.10 10.21 37.52
CA CYS A 264 -0.69 10.57 37.65
C CYS A 264 0.12 10.22 36.38
N SER A 265 1.28 10.84 36.18
CA SER A 265 2.14 10.66 35.00
C SER A 265 2.46 9.19 34.68
N ARG A 266 2.68 8.36 35.71
CA ARG A 266 2.93 6.92 35.55
C ARG A 266 1.70 6.17 35.00
N CYS A 267 0.50 6.46 35.51
CA CYS A 267 -0.74 5.86 35.01
C CYS A 267 -1.04 6.31 33.58
N VAL A 268 -0.81 7.59 33.27
CA VAL A 268 -0.91 8.11 31.89
C VAL A 268 0.06 7.38 30.97
N GLY A 269 1.34 7.27 31.33
CA GLY A 269 2.35 6.57 30.54
C GLY A 269 2.02 5.09 30.32
N ALA A 270 1.52 4.40 31.37
CA ALA A 270 1.08 3.02 31.25
C ALA A 270 -0.13 2.87 30.31
N ARG A 271 -1.12 3.78 30.40
CA ARG A 271 -2.27 3.80 29.49
C ARG A 271 -1.83 3.97 28.03
N LYS A 272 -1.00 4.99 27.75
CA LYS A 272 -0.47 5.23 26.39
C LYS A 272 0.26 3.99 25.87
N LYS A 273 1.15 3.40 26.67
CA LYS A 273 1.89 2.18 26.30
C LYS A 273 0.95 1.01 25.97
N THR A 274 -0.07 0.77 26.77
CA THR A 274 -1.06 -0.30 26.53
C THR A 274 -1.83 -0.07 25.24
N LEU A 275 -2.30 1.16 25.00
CA LEU A 275 -3.04 1.51 23.77
C LEU A 275 -2.16 1.43 22.52
N THR A 276 -0.91 1.90 22.58
CA THR A 276 0.05 1.72 21.48
C THR A 276 0.35 0.23 21.23
N GLY A 277 0.45 -0.58 22.29
CA GLY A 277 0.61 -2.03 22.17
C GLY A 277 -0.60 -2.71 21.51
N LEU A 278 -1.81 -2.25 21.82
CA LEU A 278 -3.04 -2.70 21.18
C LEU A 278 -3.05 -2.32 19.69
N LYS A 279 -2.68 -1.08 19.36
CA LYS A 279 -2.53 -0.59 17.98
C LYS A 279 -1.59 -1.49 17.17
N ALA A 280 -0.41 -1.79 17.72
CA ALA A 280 0.55 -2.70 17.08
C ALA A 280 0.01 -4.13 16.90
N THR A 281 -0.75 -4.61 17.88
CA THR A 281 -1.39 -5.94 17.82
C THR A 281 -2.45 -6.00 16.72
N TRP A 282 -3.32 -4.99 16.63
CA TRP A 282 -4.33 -4.92 15.57
C TRP A 282 -3.71 -4.75 14.19
N TRP A 283 -2.62 -3.97 14.07
CA TRP A 283 -1.90 -3.89 12.81
C TRP A 283 -1.39 -5.25 12.37
N LYS A 284 -0.82 -6.06 13.28
CA LYS A 284 -0.42 -7.44 12.96
C LYS A 284 -1.61 -8.31 12.55
N ASN A 285 -2.74 -8.21 13.26
CA ASN A 285 -3.95 -8.97 12.95
C ASN A 285 -4.61 -8.61 11.61
N LEU A 286 -4.28 -7.46 11.00
CA LEU A 286 -4.73 -7.17 9.64
C LEU A 286 -4.22 -8.18 8.62
N ASP A 287 -3.05 -8.78 8.79
CA ASP A 287 -2.53 -9.78 7.84
C ASP A 287 -3.45 -11.02 7.73
N PRO A 288 -3.86 -11.69 8.83
CA PRO A 288 -4.81 -12.79 8.76
C PRO A 288 -6.23 -12.33 8.37
N TRP A 289 -6.70 -11.17 8.87
CA TRP A 289 -8.01 -10.63 8.49
C TRP A 289 -8.11 -10.36 6.99
N LEU A 290 -7.03 -9.83 6.39
CA LEU A 290 -6.90 -9.60 4.96
C LEU A 290 -6.38 -10.84 4.21
N LYS A 291 -6.15 -11.98 4.85
CA LYS A 291 -5.63 -13.20 4.18
C LYS A 291 -4.37 -12.94 3.34
N LEU A 292 -3.42 -12.16 3.88
CA LEU A 292 -2.15 -11.82 3.22
C LEU A 292 -1.02 -12.82 3.51
N GLU A 293 -1.21 -13.71 4.48
CA GLU A 293 -0.17 -14.58 5.05
C GLU A 293 0.38 -15.68 4.12
N GLY A 294 -0.22 -15.89 2.94
CA GLY A 294 0.23 -16.89 1.96
C GLY A 294 1.11 -16.38 0.82
N ARG A 295 1.52 -15.10 0.80
CA ARG A 295 2.23 -14.49 -0.35
C ARG A 295 3.66 -14.06 -0.10
N ARG A 296 4.29 -14.51 0.99
CA ARG A 296 5.77 -14.45 1.06
C ARG A 296 6.30 -15.53 0.14
N LEU A 297 6.61 -15.15 -1.10
CA LEU A 297 7.44 -15.97 -1.98
C LEU A 297 8.78 -16.15 -1.29
N VAL A 298 8.94 -17.28 -0.61
CA VAL A 298 10.23 -17.79 -0.19
C VAL A 298 10.92 -18.23 -1.48
N TRP A 299 11.76 -17.38 -2.03
CA TRP A 299 12.72 -17.81 -3.06
C TRP A 299 13.75 -18.67 -2.35
N THR A 300 13.57 -19.98 -2.34
CA THR A 300 14.70 -20.89 -2.15
C THR A 300 15.51 -20.84 -3.44
N LEU A 301 16.68 -20.20 -3.40
CA LEU A 301 17.70 -20.44 -4.41
C LEU A 301 18.08 -21.91 -4.30
N GLU A 302 17.70 -22.70 -5.30
CA GLU A 302 18.44 -23.93 -5.58
C GLU A 302 19.84 -23.51 -6.05
N VAL A 303 20.83 -23.89 -5.24
CA VAL A 303 22.26 -23.74 -5.55
C VAL A 303 22.68 -24.87 -6.47
#